data_AF-A0A399ENT2-F1
#
_entry.id   AF-A0A399ENT2-F1
#
_cell.length_a   1.000
_cell.length_b   1.000
_cell.length_c   1.000
_cell.angle_alpha   90.00
_cell.angle_beta   90.00
_cell.angle_gamma   90.00
#
_symmetry.space_group_name_H-M   'P 1'
#
loop_
_entity.id
_entity.type
_entity.pdbx_description
1 polymer ?
#
loop_
_entity_poly.entity_id
_entity_poly.type
_entity_poly.pdbx_seq_one_letter_code
_entity_poly.pdbx_strand_id
1 'polypeptide(L)'
;MQTRTRKIILTSEEVTRYTPRGNGLDKLLEIETPRGTVYTFTNPSAIILKLYDANGDEVPYNTEILVFKRRNGEDFGTFLGKFPYQNYYGLSEGDQRNIKYIHQITQMLGASDVGAIRNPAEHTLEFWVDSPVAVDLSRAGTRFEITAIEQN
;
A
#
# COMPACT_ATOMS: atom_id res chain seq x y z
N MET A 1 -3.64 -19.92 -19.15
CA MET A 1 -3.37 -18.70 -18.38
C MET A 1 -4.55 -18.49 -17.45
N GLN A 2 -4.34 -18.67 -16.14
CA GLN A 2 -5.40 -18.54 -15.15
C GLN A 2 -5.35 -17.13 -14.57
N THR A 3 -6.49 -16.45 -14.53
CA THR A 3 -6.61 -15.11 -13.94
C THR A 3 -7.51 -15.18 -12.71
N ARG A 4 -7.07 -14.62 -11.58
CA ARG A 4 -7.89 -14.53 -10.36
C ARG A 4 -7.70 -13.19 -9.65
N THR A 5 -8.72 -12.76 -8.93
CA THR A 5 -8.60 -11.62 -8.02
C THR A 5 -7.83 -12.05 -6.78
N ARG A 6 -6.79 -11.31 -6.42
CA ARG A 6 -5.95 -11.51 -5.23
C ARG A 6 -6.13 -10.33 -4.29
N LYS A 7 -6.63 -10.61 -3.09
CA LYS A 7 -6.69 -9.66 -1.99
C LYS A 7 -5.39 -9.78 -1.18
N ILE A 8 -4.65 -8.68 -1.08
CA ILE A 8 -3.36 -8.61 -0.39
C ILE A 8 -3.55 -7.77 0.87
N ILE A 9 -3.22 -8.33 2.02
CA ILE A 9 -3.35 -7.69 3.34
C ILE A 9 -2.01 -7.71 4.08
N LEU A 10 -1.90 -6.99 5.21
CA LEU A 10 -0.66 -6.92 6.01
C LEU A 10 -0.03 -8.28 6.36
N THR A 11 -0.84 -9.32 6.49
CA THR A 11 -0.40 -10.68 6.89
C THR A 11 -0.33 -11.65 5.71
N SER A 12 -0.52 -11.18 4.48
CA SER A 12 -0.33 -11.99 3.29
C SER A 12 1.14 -12.43 3.17
N GLU A 13 1.38 -13.64 2.66
CA GLU A 13 2.73 -14.22 2.54
C GLU A 13 3.64 -13.39 1.63
N GLU A 14 3.06 -12.73 0.63
CA GLU A 14 3.76 -11.84 -0.29
C GLU A 14 4.16 -10.48 0.33
N VAL A 15 3.76 -10.19 1.57
CA VAL A 15 3.99 -8.89 2.22
C VAL A 15 5.13 -8.97 3.24
N THR A 16 6.19 -8.21 3.00
CA THR A 16 7.22 -7.93 3.99
C THR A 16 6.94 -6.58 4.64
N ARG A 17 6.93 -6.54 5.98
CA ARG A 17 6.66 -5.34 6.78
C ARG A 17 7.95 -4.79 7.34
N TYR A 18 8.03 -3.46 7.39
CA TYR A 18 9.17 -2.74 7.95
C TYR A 18 8.72 -1.97 9.20
N THR A 19 9.67 -1.40 9.94
CA THR A 19 9.39 -0.59 11.14
C THR A 19 9.70 0.88 10.85
N PRO A 20 8.71 1.68 10.40
CA PRO A 20 8.88 3.11 10.23
C PRO A 20 9.20 3.80 11.56
N ARG A 21 10.20 4.67 11.55
CA ARG A 21 10.68 5.40 12.72
C ARG A 21 10.02 6.77 12.85
N GLY A 22 9.46 7.29 11.76
CA GLY A 22 8.88 8.61 11.69
C GLY A 22 9.93 9.70 11.56
N ASN A 23 9.47 10.95 11.56
CA ASN A 23 10.28 12.14 11.25
C ASN A 23 10.95 12.07 9.87
N GLY A 24 10.23 11.56 8.87
CA GLY A 24 10.65 11.51 7.48
C GLY A 24 10.09 10.30 6.75
N LEU A 25 10.70 10.03 5.60
CA LEU A 25 10.33 8.95 4.69
C LEU A 25 10.96 7.61 5.11
N ASP A 26 10.14 6.66 5.54
CA ASP A 26 10.55 5.30 5.85
C ASP A 26 9.75 4.29 5.01
N LYS A 27 10.36 3.14 4.68
CA LYS A 27 9.64 2.04 4.03
C LYS A 27 8.62 1.46 5.01
N LEU A 28 7.38 1.29 4.57
CA LEU A 28 6.28 0.74 5.36
C LEU A 28 6.15 -0.77 5.12
N LEU A 29 5.98 -1.16 3.86
CA LEU A 29 5.85 -2.55 3.44
C LEU A 29 6.26 -2.71 1.98
N GLU A 30 6.52 -3.93 1.56
CA GLU A 30 6.64 -4.28 0.15
C GLU A 30 5.86 -5.55 -0.17
N ILE A 31 5.37 -5.61 -1.41
CA ILE A 31 4.61 -6.72 -1.96
C ILE A 31 5.49 -7.39 -3.02
N GLU A 32 5.99 -8.58 -2.72
CA GLU A 32 6.76 -9.38 -3.66
C GLU A 32 5.83 -10.20 -4.56
N THR A 33 6.03 -10.16 -5.88
CA THR A 33 5.25 -11.01 -6.77
C THR A 33 5.83 -12.44 -6.77
N PRO A 34 5.02 -13.48 -6.49
CA PRO A 34 5.48 -14.86 -6.56
C PRO A 34 6.07 -15.25 -7.92
N ARG A 35 6.97 -16.24 -7.92
CA ARG A 35 7.62 -16.72 -9.15
C ARG A 35 6.59 -17.28 -10.12
N GLY A 36 6.69 -16.87 -11.39
CA GLY A 36 5.78 -17.31 -12.46
C GLY A 36 4.46 -16.54 -12.50
N THR A 37 4.29 -15.52 -11.65
CA THR A 37 3.07 -14.73 -11.54
C THR A 37 3.30 -13.29 -11.99
N VAL A 38 2.23 -12.62 -12.43
CA VAL A 38 2.18 -11.16 -12.54
C VAL A 38 0.99 -10.65 -11.73
N TYR A 39 1.24 -9.68 -10.85
CA TYR A 39 0.19 -8.89 -10.21
C TYR A 39 -0.06 -7.62 -11.01
N THR A 40 -1.33 -7.31 -11.28
CA THR A 40 -1.74 -6.05 -11.90
C THR A 40 -2.67 -5.32 -10.96
N PHE A 41 -2.27 -4.14 -10.52
CA PHE A 41 -3.09 -3.25 -9.69
C PHE A 41 -3.75 -2.21 -10.60
N THR A 42 -5.04 -1.95 -10.40
CA THR A 42 -5.71 -0.85 -11.10
C THR A 42 -5.08 0.49 -10.70
N ASN A 43 -5.08 1.46 -11.60
CA ASN A 43 -4.69 2.83 -11.29
C ASN A 43 -5.80 3.78 -11.78
N PRO A 44 -6.60 4.37 -10.88
CA PRO A 44 -6.48 4.31 -9.42
C PRO A 44 -6.86 2.95 -8.80
N SER A 45 -6.42 2.73 -7.56
CA SER A 45 -6.71 1.53 -6.77
C SER A 45 -7.44 1.88 -5.48
N ALA A 46 -8.45 1.08 -5.12
CA ALA A 46 -9.06 1.16 -3.80
C ALA A 46 -8.15 0.48 -2.77
N ILE A 47 -7.74 1.22 -1.74
CA ILE A 47 -6.82 0.75 -0.70
C ILE A 47 -7.49 0.97 0.65
N ILE A 48 -7.60 -0.07 1.48
CA ILE A 48 -7.97 0.13 2.89
C ILE A 48 -6.69 0.38 3.66
N LEU A 49 -6.63 1.47 4.41
CA LEU A 49 -5.45 1.88 5.15
C LEU A 49 -5.85 2.48 6.49
N LYS A 50 -5.31 1.91 7.57
CA LYS A 50 -5.37 2.46 8.93
C LYS A 50 -4.01 2.29 9.55
N LEU A 51 -3.38 3.38 9.95
CA LEU A 51 -2.04 3.37 10.54
C LEU A 51 -2.10 4.01 11.93
N TYR A 52 -1.41 3.39 12.88
CA TYR A 52 -1.34 3.83 14.26
C TYR A 52 0.11 3.89 14.71
N ASP A 53 0.39 4.71 15.71
CA ASP A 53 1.65 4.69 16.43
C ASP A 53 1.65 3.63 17.55
N ALA A 54 2.75 3.53 18.30
CA ALA A 54 2.88 2.59 19.42
C ALA A 54 1.96 2.93 20.61
N ASN A 55 1.56 4.19 20.78
CA ASN A 55 0.61 4.62 21.81
C ASN A 55 -0.82 4.19 21.47
N GLY A 56 -1.09 3.95 20.18
CA GLY A 56 -2.40 3.61 19.64
C GLY A 56 -3.14 4.81 19.05
N ASP A 57 -2.45 5.93 18.90
CA ASP A 57 -2.98 7.09 18.22
C ASP A 57 -2.88 6.89 16.71
N GLU A 58 -3.92 7.31 15.99
CA GLU A 58 -3.88 7.29 14.53
C GLU A 58 -2.80 8.25 14.02
N VAL A 59 -2.06 7.84 12.99
CA VAL A 59 -0.97 8.69 12.46
C VAL A 59 -1.53 10.04 11.97
N PRO A 60 -0.74 11.13 12.06
CA PRO A 60 -1.24 12.46 11.75
C PRO A 60 -1.81 12.62 10.33
N TYR A 61 -2.81 13.48 10.19
CA TYR A 61 -3.54 13.71 8.95
C TYR A 61 -2.64 14.17 7.77
N ASN A 62 -1.50 14.78 8.06
CA ASN A 62 -0.52 15.25 7.08
C ASN A 62 0.47 14.16 6.64
N THR A 63 0.30 12.92 7.10
CA THR A 63 1.09 11.77 6.63
C THR A 63 0.87 11.56 5.12
N GLU A 64 1.93 11.26 4.39
CA GLU A 64 1.87 10.89 2.97
C GLU A 64 2.29 9.43 2.77
N ILE A 65 1.67 8.76 1.80
CA ILE A 65 2.07 7.42 1.35
C ILE A 65 2.67 7.54 -0.04
N LEU A 66 3.85 6.98 -0.22
CA LEU A 66 4.57 6.96 -1.49
C LEU A 66 4.65 5.53 -2.00
N VAL A 67 4.53 5.38 -3.32
CA VAL A 67 4.55 4.10 -4.00
C VAL A 67 5.77 4.03 -4.90
N PHE A 68 6.55 2.98 -4.75
CA PHE A 68 7.70 2.69 -5.58
C PHE A 68 7.55 1.29 -6.19
N LYS A 69 8.23 1.07 -7.30
CA LYS A 69 8.42 -0.26 -7.86
C LYS A 69 9.90 -0.52 -8.03
N ARG A 70 10.38 -1.65 -7.52
CA ARG A 70 11.79 -2.03 -7.61
C ARG A 70 11.90 -3.39 -8.26
N ARG A 71 12.89 -3.57 -9.14
CA ARG A 71 13.26 -4.91 -9.61
C ARG A 71 14.20 -5.56 -8.60
N ASN A 72 14.05 -6.87 -8.37
CA ASN A 72 14.91 -7.60 -7.47
C ASN A 72 16.38 -7.48 -7.92
N GLY A 73 17.25 -7.09 -7.00
CA GLY A 73 18.67 -6.82 -7.27
C GLY A 73 19.01 -5.37 -7.63
N GLU A 74 18.02 -4.49 -7.81
CA GLU A 74 18.26 -3.04 -7.88
C GLU A 74 18.40 -2.44 -6.47
N ASP A 75 19.32 -1.48 -6.36
CA ASP A 75 19.58 -0.73 -5.11
C ASP A 75 18.44 0.23 -4.76
N PHE A 76 17.73 0.75 -5.77
CA PHE A 76 16.69 1.77 -5.60
C PHE A 76 15.42 1.42 -6.38
N GLY A 77 14.26 1.75 -5.79
CA GLY A 77 12.99 1.66 -6.47
C GLY A 77 12.72 2.87 -7.37
N THR A 78 11.98 2.65 -8.46
CA THR A 78 11.40 3.72 -9.28
C THR A 78 10.16 4.27 -8.60
N PHE A 79 10.13 5.58 -8.34
CA PHE A 79 8.94 6.27 -7.83
C PHE A 79 7.79 6.16 -8.83
N LEU A 80 6.60 5.78 -8.35
CA LEU A 80 5.39 5.71 -9.16
C LEU A 80 4.47 6.90 -8.88
N GLY A 81 4.19 7.16 -7.60
CA GLY A 81 3.21 8.15 -7.18
C GLY A 81 3.13 8.28 -5.66
N LYS A 82 2.29 9.21 -5.21
CA LYS A 82 2.00 9.40 -3.80
C LYS A 82 0.54 9.82 -3.57
N PHE A 83 0.03 9.56 -2.38
CA PHE A 83 -1.31 9.98 -1.97
C PHE A 83 -1.36 10.36 -0.48
N PRO A 84 -2.25 11.28 -0.10
CA PRO A 84 -2.34 11.76 1.28
C PRO A 84 -3.07 10.75 2.18
N TYR A 85 -2.60 10.60 3.42
CA TYR A 85 -3.29 9.84 4.46
C TYR A 85 -4.59 10.53 4.93
N GLN A 86 -4.73 11.83 4.68
CA GLN A 86 -5.90 12.64 5.07
C GLN A 86 -7.25 12.00 4.71
N ASN A 87 -7.33 11.30 3.57
CA ASN A 87 -8.56 10.64 3.13
C ASN A 87 -9.01 9.47 4.04
N TYR A 88 -8.08 8.92 4.83
CA TYR A 88 -8.28 7.79 5.73
C TYR A 88 -8.46 8.21 7.19
N TYR A 89 -7.92 9.37 7.54
CA TYR A 89 -7.91 9.88 8.90
C TYR A 89 -9.33 10.01 9.47
N GLY A 90 -9.60 9.37 10.61
CA GLY A 90 -10.93 9.37 11.23
C GLY A 90 -11.98 8.49 10.55
N LEU A 91 -11.68 7.90 9.38
CA LEU A 91 -12.56 6.94 8.72
C LEU A 91 -12.36 5.56 9.36
N SER A 92 -13.44 4.92 9.83
CA SER A 92 -13.35 3.58 10.42
C SER A 92 -13.04 2.50 9.36
N GLU A 93 -12.52 1.34 9.75
CA GLU A 93 -12.35 0.21 8.81
C GLU A 93 -13.70 -0.17 8.15
N GLY A 94 -14.78 -0.17 8.92
CA GLY A 94 -16.12 -0.46 8.41
C GLY A 94 -16.59 0.55 7.36
N ASP A 95 -16.31 1.83 7.58
CA ASP A 95 -16.62 2.88 6.59
C ASP A 95 -15.76 2.73 5.34
N GLN A 96 -14.47 2.42 5.46
CA GLN A 96 -13.62 2.17 4.29
C GLN A 96 -14.11 0.99 3.43
N ARG A 97 -14.80 0.01 4.03
CA ARG A 97 -15.42 -1.11 3.31
C ARG A 97 -16.79 -0.78 2.72
N ASN A 98 -17.39 0.35 3.11
CA ASN A 98 -18.70 0.76 2.63
C ASN A 98 -18.57 1.49 1.29
N ILE A 99 -19.38 1.07 0.30
CA ILE A 99 -19.38 1.63 -1.05
C ILE A 99 -19.56 3.16 -1.08
N LYS A 100 -20.23 3.73 -0.07
CA LYS A 100 -20.40 5.19 0.08
C LYS A 100 -19.06 5.94 0.12
N TYR A 101 -18.01 5.33 0.65
CA TYR A 101 -16.70 5.96 0.84
C TYR A 101 -15.65 5.48 -0.18
N ILE A 102 -16.04 4.73 -1.22
CA ILE A 102 -15.11 4.15 -2.20
C ILE A 102 -14.22 5.21 -2.87
N HIS A 103 -14.78 6.39 -3.18
CA HIS A 103 -14.04 7.48 -3.80
C HIS A 103 -12.97 8.08 -2.87
N GLN A 104 -13.17 8.04 -1.55
CA GLN A 104 -12.18 8.54 -0.59
C GLN A 104 -10.97 7.60 -0.50
N ILE A 105 -11.20 6.28 -0.61
CA ILE A 105 -10.14 5.28 -0.48
C ILE A 105 -9.49 4.89 -1.81
N THR A 106 -9.92 5.50 -2.92
CA THR A 106 -9.41 5.24 -4.27
C THR A 106 -8.25 6.18 -4.57
N GLN A 107 -7.04 5.64 -4.68
CA GLN A 107 -5.80 6.42 -4.81
C GLN A 107 -5.05 6.11 -6.11
N MET A 108 -4.37 7.12 -6.62
CA MET A 108 -3.43 6.96 -7.72
C MET A 108 -2.16 6.30 -7.20
N LEU A 109 -1.87 5.08 -7.65
CA LEU A 109 -0.61 4.38 -7.35
C LEU A 109 0.55 4.92 -8.20
N GLY A 110 0.24 5.47 -9.37
CA GLY A 110 1.20 6.08 -10.27
C GLY A 110 0.60 7.23 -11.08
N ALA A 111 1.32 7.68 -12.12
CA ALA A 111 0.89 8.75 -13.02
C ALA A 111 -0.52 8.51 -13.60
N SER A 112 -1.27 9.59 -13.85
CA SER A 112 -2.70 9.53 -14.23
C SER A 112 -2.99 9.01 -15.63
N ASP A 113 -1.99 9.00 -16.50
CA ASP A 113 -2.03 8.43 -17.84
C ASP A 113 -1.77 6.91 -17.84
N VAL A 114 -1.33 6.34 -16.71
CA VAL A 114 -1.12 4.90 -16.54
C VAL A 114 -2.38 4.26 -15.97
N GLY A 115 -3.06 3.39 -16.74
CA GLY A 115 -4.30 2.74 -16.28
C GLY A 115 -4.12 1.58 -15.28
N ALA A 116 -2.91 1.01 -15.18
CA ALA A 116 -2.61 -0.07 -14.25
C ALA A 116 -1.11 -0.19 -13.95
N ILE A 117 -0.78 -0.60 -12.71
CA ILE A 117 0.58 -0.91 -12.29
C ILE A 117 0.81 -2.42 -12.39
N ARG A 118 1.65 -2.84 -13.34
CA ARG A 118 2.10 -4.23 -13.44
C ARG A 118 3.29 -4.46 -12.52
N ASN A 119 3.19 -5.48 -11.68
CA ASN A 119 4.26 -6.02 -10.83
C ASN A 119 4.56 -7.46 -11.29
N PRO A 120 5.53 -7.67 -12.20
CA PRO A 120 5.92 -9.00 -12.65
C PRO A 120 6.64 -9.78 -11.55
N ALA A 121 6.82 -11.09 -11.76
CA ALA A 121 7.78 -11.87 -11.01
C ALA A 121 9.14 -11.15 -10.93
N GLU A 122 9.82 -11.30 -9.79
CA GLU A 122 11.10 -10.62 -9.50
C GLU A 122 10.99 -9.09 -9.39
N HIS A 123 9.79 -8.55 -9.17
CA HIS A 123 9.58 -7.15 -8.82
C HIS A 123 8.82 -7.03 -7.51
N THR A 124 9.09 -5.94 -6.80
CA THR A 124 8.39 -5.54 -5.59
C THR A 124 7.62 -4.24 -5.82
N LEU A 125 6.40 -4.19 -5.30
CA LEU A 125 5.65 -2.94 -5.14
C LEU A 125 5.83 -2.48 -3.70
N GLU A 126 6.47 -1.34 -3.50
CA GLU A 126 6.82 -0.83 -2.19
C GLU A 126 5.91 0.33 -1.80
N PHE A 127 5.44 0.31 -0.57
CA PHE A 127 4.73 1.41 0.06
C PHE A 127 5.64 2.00 1.12
N TRP A 128 5.83 3.30 1.04
CA TRP A 128 6.62 4.10 1.97
C TRP A 128 5.71 5.11 2.64
N VAL A 129 6.08 5.53 3.84
CA VAL A 129 5.32 6.48 4.65
C VAL A 129 6.22 7.66 4.99
N ASP A 130 5.74 8.86 4.73
CA ASP A 130 6.32 10.10 5.26
C ASP A 130 5.41 10.60 6.38
N SER A 131 5.85 10.41 7.63
CA SER A 131 5.05 10.72 8.82
C SER A 131 5.91 11.35 9.91
N PRO A 132 5.39 12.31 10.69
CA PRO A 132 6.10 12.86 11.84
C PRO A 132 6.22 11.85 13.01
N VAL A 133 5.45 10.76 13.02
CA VAL A 133 5.48 9.73 14.07
C VAL A 133 5.87 8.37 13.53
N ALA A 134 6.42 7.52 14.39
CA ALA A 134 6.68 6.12 14.08
C ALA A 134 5.36 5.37 13.85
N VAL A 135 5.35 4.42 12.89
CA VAL A 135 4.17 3.60 12.59
C VAL A 135 4.35 2.21 13.18
N ASP A 136 3.39 1.76 13.97
CA ASP A 136 3.34 0.41 14.53
C ASP A 136 2.43 -0.50 13.68
N LEU A 137 3.05 -1.26 12.78
CA LEU A 137 2.37 -2.26 11.95
C LEU A 137 1.92 -3.51 12.72
N SER A 138 2.32 -3.65 13.98
CA SER A 138 1.88 -4.74 14.87
C SER A 138 0.64 -4.37 15.70
N ARG A 139 0.31 -3.07 15.77
CA ARG A 139 -0.81 -2.56 16.57
C ARG A 139 -2.13 -3.19 16.14
N ALA A 140 -2.90 -3.65 17.12
CA ALA A 140 -4.26 -4.14 16.92
C ALA A 140 -5.17 -3.00 16.43
N GLY A 141 -5.35 -2.91 15.11
CA GLY A 141 -6.10 -1.83 14.46
C GLY A 141 -5.44 -1.38 13.16
N THR A 142 -4.12 -1.58 13.03
CA THR A 142 -3.41 -1.30 11.79
C THR A 142 -3.94 -2.18 10.65
N ARG A 143 -4.24 -1.58 9.51
CA ARG A 143 -4.78 -2.23 8.31
C ARG A 143 -4.07 -1.73 7.08
N PHE A 144 -3.81 -2.67 6.19
CA PHE A 144 -3.51 -2.43 4.79
C PHE A 144 -4.24 -3.51 4.00
N GLU A 145 -4.95 -3.12 2.95
CA GLU A 145 -5.57 -4.01 2.00
C GLU A 145 -5.55 -3.38 0.62
N ILE A 146 -5.11 -4.15 -0.37
CA ILE A 146 -5.19 -3.77 -1.79
C ILE A 146 -5.55 -5.00 -2.61
N THR A 147 -6.22 -4.78 -3.74
CA THR A 147 -6.59 -5.86 -4.67
C THR A 147 -5.73 -5.82 -5.93
N ALA A 148 -5.21 -6.99 -6.31
CA ALA A 148 -4.54 -7.22 -7.57
C ALA A 148 -5.32 -8.21 -8.43
N ILE A 149 -5.12 -8.14 -9.74
CA ILE A 149 -5.40 -9.24 -10.66
C ILE A 149 -4.12 -10.06 -10.79
N GLU A 150 -4.20 -11.32 -10.37
CA GLU A 150 -3.14 -12.31 -10.46
C GLU A 150 -3.23 -13.09 -11.77
N GLN A 151 -2.12 -13.18 -12.49
CA GLN A 151 -1.99 -13.91 -13.75
C GLN A 151 -0.84 -14.91 -13.67
N ASN A 152 -1.14 -16.19 -13.94
CA ASN A 152 -0.21 -17.32 -14.00
C ASN A 152 -0.23 -17.97 -15.40
#